data_AF-A0AAV0C5S8-F1
#
_entry.id   AF-A0AAV0C5S8-F1
#
_cell.length_a   1.000
_cell.length_b   1.000
_cell.length_c   1.000
_cell.angle_alpha   90.00
_cell.angle_beta   90.00
_cell.angle_gamma   90.00
#
_symmetry.space_group_name_H-M   'P 1'
#
loop_
_entity.id
_entity.type
_entity.pdbx_description
1 polymer ?
#
loop_
_entity_poly.entity_id
_entity_poly.type
_entity_poly.pdbx_seq_one_letter_code
_entity_poly.pdbx_strand_id
1 'polypeptide(L)'
;MCHEDLRTVAGVIYVSFREACYALGLLDDDKEFIDAFKEASFFSSGFYMRILFVILLWTESMSRPESVWQHCWRYMADDIQHTRRRLLQHPELILSDEQLEKLALAELEKLLRGRGKSLRDYPPMPTVTMDSLLSSNDRMIYEELSYDRIAMTEEHATLVGSLTDEQMCVYETIMHSVEEEVGGVFFVYGYGGSGKTFVWKTLSAALRSKGKIVLNVASSGIASLLLPGGRTAHSRFAIPISLNEDSTCNIKQGSPLARLIVRCKLIIWDEAPMLHKFCFEALDRSMRDI
;
A
#
# COMPACT_ATOMS: atom_id res chain seq x y z
N MET A 1 -32.06 -41.95 -11.73
CA MET A 1 -31.55 -40.59 -11.49
C MET A 1 -30.05 -40.63 -11.64
N CYS A 2 -29.54 -40.26 -12.81
CA CYS A 2 -28.12 -40.00 -12.98
C CYS A 2 -27.78 -38.64 -12.33
N HIS A 3 -26.51 -38.39 -12.05
CA HIS A 3 -26.03 -37.14 -11.45
C HIS A 3 -26.35 -35.89 -12.30
N GLU A 4 -26.60 -36.08 -13.60
CA GLU A 4 -26.98 -35.02 -14.54
C GLU A 4 -28.46 -34.63 -14.43
N ASP A 5 -29.35 -35.57 -14.05
CA ASP A 5 -30.78 -35.31 -13.87
C ASP A 5 -31.01 -34.25 -12.77
N LEU A 6 -30.19 -34.26 -11.72
CA LEU A 6 -30.24 -33.32 -10.59
C LEU A 6 -29.70 -31.92 -10.93
N ARG A 7 -29.03 -31.75 -12.08
CA ARG A 7 -28.54 -30.45 -12.59
C ARG A 7 -29.40 -29.91 -13.73
N THR A 8 -30.47 -30.62 -14.09
CA THR A 8 -31.32 -30.27 -15.23
C THR A 8 -32.59 -29.56 -14.76
N VAL A 9 -32.77 -28.30 -15.16
CA VAL A 9 -33.97 -27.50 -14.85
C VAL A 9 -34.59 -27.02 -16.14
N ALA A 10 -35.87 -27.33 -16.36
CA ALA A 10 -36.62 -27.01 -17.58
C ALA A 10 -35.89 -27.40 -18.90
N GLY A 11 -35.12 -28.49 -18.89
CA GLY A 11 -34.38 -28.98 -20.06
C GLY A 11 -32.98 -28.37 -20.25
N VAL A 12 -32.51 -27.51 -19.34
CA VAL A 12 -31.17 -26.92 -19.35
C VAL A 12 -30.31 -27.58 -18.27
N ILE A 13 -29.10 -28.06 -18.63
CA ILE A 13 -28.14 -28.64 -17.68
C ILE A 13 -27.23 -27.52 -17.16
N TYR A 14 -27.33 -27.23 -15.86
CA TYR A 14 -26.56 -26.18 -15.18
C TYR A 14 -25.19 -26.68 -14.72
N VAL A 15 -24.20 -25.81 -14.53
CA VAL A 15 -22.80 -26.18 -14.26
C VAL A 15 -22.62 -26.74 -12.85
N SER A 16 -23.44 -26.31 -11.90
CA SER A 16 -23.44 -26.79 -10.51
C SER A 16 -24.86 -27.06 -10.01
N PHE A 17 -24.96 -27.89 -8.96
CA PHE A 17 -26.23 -28.10 -8.25
C PHE A 17 -26.81 -26.80 -7.71
N ARG A 18 -25.95 -25.86 -7.32
CA ARG A 18 -26.35 -24.54 -6.81
C ARG A 18 -27.06 -23.70 -7.87
N GLU A 19 -26.55 -23.70 -9.09
CA GLU A 19 -27.19 -22.99 -10.21
C GLU A 19 -28.52 -23.63 -10.61
N ALA A 20 -28.63 -24.96 -10.55
CA ALA A 20 -29.89 -25.65 -10.75
C ALA A 20 -30.92 -25.27 -9.66
N CYS A 21 -30.53 -25.24 -8.38
CA CYS A 21 -31.41 -24.78 -7.30
C CYS A 21 -31.84 -23.32 -7.46
N TYR A 22 -30.95 -22.45 -7.97
CA TYR A 22 -31.27 -21.06 -8.29
C TYR A 22 -32.30 -20.96 -9.42
N ALA A 23 -32.12 -21.70 -10.51
CA ALA A 23 -33.04 -21.71 -11.65
C ALA A 23 -34.43 -22.28 -11.27
N LEU A 24 -34.49 -23.16 -10.27
CA LEU A 24 -35.73 -23.66 -9.69
C LEU A 24 -36.43 -22.68 -8.73
N GLY A 25 -35.81 -21.53 -8.42
CA GLY A 25 -36.34 -20.58 -7.44
C GLY A 25 -36.32 -21.13 -6.01
N LEU A 26 -35.45 -22.10 -5.72
CA LEU A 26 -35.30 -22.73 -4.40
C LEU A 26 -34.29 -22.00 -3.49
N LEU A 27 -33.57 -21.02 -4.04
CA LEU A 27 -32.68 -20.13 -3.29
C LEU A 27 -33.36 -18.77 -3.20
N ASP A 28 -33.57 -18.28 -1.97
CA ASP A 28 -33.98 -16.90 -1.72
C ASP A 28 -32.94 -15.95 -2.33
N ASP A 29 -33.40 -14.83 -2.90
CA ASP A 29 -32.47 -13.80 -3.34
C ASP A 29 -31.79 -13.19 -2.11
N ASP A 30 -30.48 -12.93 -2.16
CA ASP A 30 -29.76 -12.27 -1.05
C ASP A 30 -30.19 -10.80 -0.83
N LYS A 31 -31.31 -10.40 -1.43
CA LYS A 31 -31.93 -9.09 -1.34
C LYS A 31 -32.35 -8.78 0.10
N GLU A 32 -32.79 -9.78 0.87
CA GLU A 32 -33.09 -9.59 2.29
C GLU A 32 -31.87 -9.05 3.06
N PHE A 33 -30.67 -9.54 2.76
CA PHE A 33 -29.44 -9.04 3.38
C PHE A 33 -29.15 -7.62 2.92
N ILE A 34 -29.29 -7.32 1.62
CA ILE A 34 -29.07 -5.98 1.08
C ILE A 34 -30.02 -4.96 1.72
N ASP A 35 -31.31 -5.30 1.82
CA ASP A 35 -32.33 -4.46 2.44
C ASP A 35 -32.05 -4.29 3.95
N ALA A 36 -31.62 -5.36 4.64
CA ALA A 36 -31.22 -5.28 6.05
C ALA A 36 -29.99 -4.39 6.27
N PHE A 37 -28.97 -4.46 5.40
CA PHE A 37 -27.80 -3.55 5.46
C PHE A 37 -28.21 -2.10 5.22
N LYS A 38 -29.11 -1.86 4.27
CA LYS A 38 -29.63 -0.53 3.96
C LYS A 38 -30.41 0.02 5.14
N GLU A 39 -31.28 -0.76 5.78
CA GLU A 39 -32.01 -0.35 6.97
C GLU A 39 -31.06 -0.09 8.15
N ALA A 40 -30.12 -1.01 8.40
CA ALA A 40 -29.11 -0.88 9.44
C ALA A 40 -28.23 0.37 9.28
N SER A 41 -28.07 0.89 8.06
CA SER A 41 -27.28 2.10 7.80
C SER A 41 -27.82 3.38 8.41
N PHE A 42 -29.10 3.41 8.78
CA PHE A 42 -29.67 4.58 9.45
C PHE A 42 -29.32 4.64 10.94
N PHE A 43 -28.92 3.53 11.57
CA PHE A 43 -28.72 3.47 13.03
C PHE A 43 -27.42 2.79 13.47
N SER A 44 -26.61 2.28 12.55
CA SER A 44 -25.37 1.56 12.85
C SER A 44 -24.19 2.09 12.05
N SER A 45 -23.00 2.07 12.66
CA SER A 45 -21.75 2.46 11.98
C SER A 45 -21.25 1.39 11.01
N GLY A 46 -20.43 1.79 10.03
CA GLY A 46 -19.75 0.87 9.13
C GLY A 46 -18.94 -0.24 9.83
N PHE A 47 -18.37 0.02 11.01
CA PHE A 47 -17.70 -1.00 11.82
C PHE A 47 -18.59 -2.20 12.16
N TYR A 48 -19.80 -1.94 12.67
CA TYR A 48 -20.75 -3.00 13.02
C TYR A 48 -21.29 -3.72 11.79
N MET A 49 -21.45 -3.02 10.67
CA MET A 49 -21.82 -3.64 9.40
C MET A 49 -20.74 -4.60 8.91
N ARG A 50 -19.46 -4.23 9.02
CA ARG A 50 -18.36 -5.16 8.72
C ARG A 50 -18.41 -6.40 9.60
N ILE A 51 -18.71 -6.25 10.89
CA ILE A 51 -18.91 -7.41 11.80
C ILE A 51 -20.08 -8.28 11.33
N LEU A 52 -21.23 -7.68 11.02
CA LEU A 52 -22.40 -8.42 10.53
C LEU A 52 -22.08 -9.19 9.25
N PHE A 53 -21.42 -8.54 8.29
CA PHE A 53 -21.02 -9.17 7.03
C PHE A 53 -20.07 -10.35 7.26
N VAL A 54 -19.10 -10.21 8.17
CA VAL A 54 -18.20 -11.31 8.56
C VAL A 54 -18.92 -12.46 9.24
N ILE A 55 -19.95 -12.17 10.05
CA ILE A 55 -20.79 -13.21 10.65
C ILE A 55 -21.55 -13.96 9.55
N LEU A 56 -22.19 -13.26 8.63
CA LEU A 56 -22.94 -13.85 7.51
C LEU A 56 -22.04 -14.69 6.58
N LEU A 57 -20.80 -14.26 6.36
CA LEU A 57 -19.78 -15.06 5.67
C LEU A 57 -19.44 -16.31 6.46
N TRP A 58 -19.13 -16.19 7.75
CA TRP A 58 -18.78 -17.35 8.58
C TRP A 58 -19.90 -18.39 8.56
N THR A 59 -21.15 -17.96 8.80
CA THR A 59 -22.32 -18.83 8.89
C THR A 59 -22.78 -19.35 7.54
N GLU A 60 -22.11 -18.98 6.45
CA GLU A 60 -22.43 -19.37 5.07
C GLU A 60 -23.90 -19.10 4.72
N SER A 61 -24.44 -18.01 5.26
CA SER A 61 -25.86 -17.66 5.13
C SER A 61 -26.19 -16.98 3.79
N MET A 62 -25.19 -16.40 3.12
CA MET A 62 -25.37 -15.72 1.84
C MET A 62 -25.12 -16.67 0.67
N SER A 63 -26.01 -16.64 -0.32
CA SER A 63 -25.84 -17.37 -1.57
C SER A 63 -24.75 -16.74 -2.47
N ARG A 64 -24.66 -15.42 -2.49
CA ARG A 64 -23.76 -14.65 -3.36
C ARG A 64 -23.15 -13.50 -2.57
N PRO A 65 -22.21 -13.78 -1.66
CA PRO A 65 -21.60 -12.76 -0.81
C PRO A 65 -20.95 -11.63 -1.63
N GLU A 66 -20.44 -11.93 -2.83
CA GLU A 66 -19.88 -10.92 -3.73
C GLU A 66 -20.92 -9.92 -4.22
N SER A 67 -22.17 -10.37 -4.42
CA SER A 67 -23.27 -9.53 -4.86
C SER A 67 -23.72 -8.62 -3.71
N VAL A 68 -23.86 -9.16 -2.50
CA VAL A 68 -24.17 -8.37 -1.30
C VAL A 68 -23.07 -7.34 -1.04
N TRP A 69 -21.80 -7.74 -1.15
CA TRP A 69 -20.66 -6.82 -1.05
C TRP A 69 -20.77 -5.64 -2.02
N GLN A 70 -21.01 -5.90 -3.31
CA GLN A 70 -21.10 -4.85 -4.33
C GLN A 70 -22.19 -3.81 -4.02
N HIS A 71 -23.29 -4.21 -3.41
CA HIS A 71 -24.39 -3.31 -3.07
C HIS A 71 -24.20 -2.60 -1.71
N CYS A 72 -23.45 -3.21 -0.78
CA CYS A 72 -23.43 -2.77 0.62
C CYS A 72 -22.09 -2.22 1.11
N TRP A 73 -21.00 -2.33 0.32
CA TRP A 73 -19.66 -1.93 0.77
C TRP A 73 -19.57 -0.46 1.21
N ARG A 74 -20.37 0.42 0.61
CA ARG A 74 -20.42 1.85 0.98
C ARG A 74 -20.89 2.06 2.41
N TYR A 75 -21.90 1.31 2.84
CA TYR A 75 -22.36 1.34 4.22
C TYR A 75 -21.26 0.82 5.16
N MET A 76 -20.59 -0.26 4.75
CA MET A 76 -19.43 -0.80 5.46
C MET A 76 -18.20 0.11 5.43
N ALA A 77 -18.15 1.15 4.61
CA ALA A 77 -17.01 2.06 4.49
C ALA A 77 -17.25 3.44 5.13
N ASP A 78 -18.46 3.69 5.64
CA ASP A 78 -18.93 4.98 6.16
C ASP A 78 -17.98 5.62 7.20
N ASP A 79 -17.44 4.81 8.12
CA ASP A 79 -16.55 5.26 9.18
C ASP A 79 -15.06 5.33 8.76
N ILE A 80 -14.70 4.80 7.58
CA ILE A 80 -13.30 4.60 7.20
C ILE A 80 -12.58 5.93 7.00
N GLN A 81 -13.17 6.89 6.30
CA GLN A 81 -12.52 8.18 6.05
C GLN A 81 -12.19 8.89 7.38
N HIS A 82 -13.15 8.96 8.29
CA HIS A 82 -12.96 9.56 9.60
C HIS A 82 -11.90 8.80 10.42
N THR A 83 -11.96 7.47 10.43
CA THR A 83 -10.99 6.64 11.15
C THR A 83 -9.57 6.82 10.59
N ARG A 84 -9.42 6.92 9.26
CA ARG A 84 -8.12 7.13 8.60
C ARG A 84 -7.56 8.52 8.87
N ARG A 85 -8.39 9.57 8.85
CA ARG A 85 -7.98 10.94 9.25
C ARG A 85 -7.37 10.95 10.65
N ARG A 86 -8.01 10.26 11.59
CA ARG A 86 -7.52 10.14 12.98
C ARG A 86 -6.25 9.31 13.09
N LEU A 87 -6.20 8.15 12.44
CA LEU A 87 -5.07 7.23 12.49
C LEU A 87 -3.80 7.83 11.85
N LEU A 88 -3.96 8.48 10.70
CA LEU A 88 -2.87 9.08 9.94
C LEU A 88 -2.56 10.53 10.38
N GLN A 89 -3.35 11.09 11.31
CA GLN A 89 -3.25 12.49 11.74
C GLN A 89 -3.29 13.48 10.56
N HIS A 90 -4.16 13.21 9.58
CA HIS A 90 -4.30 13.99 8.36
C HIS A 90 -5.77 14.42 8.15
N PRO A 91 -6.22 15.54 8.75
CA PRO A 91 -7.62 15.96 8.74
C PRO A 91 -8.20 16.20 7.34
N GLU A 92 -7.36 16.67 6.41
CA GLU A 92 -7.75 17.01 5.04
C GLU A 92 -7.77 15.79 4.10
N LEU A 93 -7.57 14.58 4.63
CA LEU A 93 -7.54 13.37 3.81
C LEU A 93 -8.90 13.15 3.13
N ILE A 94 -8.88 13.02 1.81
CA ILE A 94 -10.01 12.62 0.99
C ILE A 94 -9.62 11.33 0.29
N LEU A 95 -10.42 10.28 0.50
CA LEU A 95 -10.21 8.97 -0.10
C LEU A 95 -11.15 8.82 -1.29
N SER A 96 -10.67 8.26 -2.39
CA SER A 96 -11.54 7.87 -3.51
C SER A 96 -12.39 6.65 -3.14
N ASP A 97 -13.47 6.41 -3.88
CA ASP A 97 -14.31 5.22 -3.72
C ASP A 97 -13.48 3.92 -3.80
N GLU A 98 -12.55 3.84 -4.74
CA GLU A 98 -11.65 2.68 -4.88
C GLU A 98 -10.78 2.47 -3.63
N GLN A 99 -10.30 3.56 -3.02
CA GLN A 99 -9.52 3.48 -1.78
C GLN A 99 -10.41 3.06 -0.60
N LEU A 100 -11.61 3.64 -0.48
CA LEU A 100 -12.56 3.27 0.57
C LEU A 100 -12.95 1.80 0.49
N GLU A 101 -13.27 1.30 -0.70
CA GLU A 101 -13.62 -0.10 -0.94
C GLU A 101 -12.46 -1.03 -0.55
N LYS A 102 -11.23 -0.75 -1.00
CA LYS A 102 -10.03 -1.53 -0.64
C LYS A 102 -9.77 -1.53 0.86
N LEU A 103 -9.96 -0.40 1.54
CA LEU A 103 -9.78 -0.30 2.98
C LEU A 103 -10.87 -1.04 3.75
N ALA A 104 -12.11 -1.05 3.24
CA ALA A 104 -13.19 -1.82 3.83
C ALA A 104 -12.93 -3.34 3.71
N LEU A 105 -12.47 -3.82 2.55
CA LEU A 105 -12.01 -5.20 2.37
C LEU A 105 -10.85 -5.55 3.31
N ALA A 106 -9.91 -4.63 3.51
CA ALA A 106 -8.81 -4.79 4.45
C ALA A 106 -9.30 -4.98 5.89
N GLU A 107 -10.29 -4.21 6.34
CA GLU A 107 -10.87 -4.41 7.67
C GLU A 107 -11.66 -5.72 7.78
N LEU A 108 -12.36 -6.15 6.72
CA LEU A 108 -13.02 -7.46 6.67
C LEU A 108 -12.03 -8.62 6.80
N GLU A 109 -10.91 -8.58 6.06
CA GLU A 109 -9.87 -9.60 6.11
C GLU A 109 -9.25 -9.70 7.51
N LYS A 110 -9.06 -8.57 8.22
CA LYS A 110 -8.60 -8.58 9.63
C LYS A 110 -9.62 -9.26 10.55
N LEU A 111 -10.91 -8.94 10.40
CA LEU A 111 -11.98 -9.52 11.20
C LEU A 111 -12.12 -11.03 10.95
N LEU A 112 -11.98 -11.48 9.70
CA LEU A 112 -11.99 -12.90 9.33
C LEU A 112 -10.77 -13.65 9.85
N ARG A 113 -9.58 -13.04 9.82
CA ARG A 113 -8.35 -13.66 10.35
C ARG A 113 -8.43 -13.89 11.85
N GLY A 114 -9.01 -12.94 12.61
CA GLY A 114 -9.29 -13.13 14.04
C GLY A 114 -10.23 -14.31 14.34
N ARG A 115 -10.86 -14.84 13.29
CA ARG A 115 -11.85 -15.89 13.27
C ARG A 115 -11.35 -17.16 12.57
N GLY A 116 -10.07 -17.20 12.18
CA GLY A 116 -9.43 -18.36 11.56
C GLY A 116 -9.74 -18.58 10.08
N LYS A 117 -10.43 -17.64 9.41
CA LYS A 117 -10.75 -17.68 7.98
C LYS A 117 -10.14 -16.47 7.24
N SER A 118 -10.19 -16.47 5.92
CA SER A 118 -9.76 -15.39 5.02
C SER A 118 -10.84 -15.14 3.96
N LEU A 119 -10.86 -13.95 3.35
CA LEU A 119 -11.68 -13.69 2.16
C LEU A 119 -11.37 -14.67 1.02
N ARG A 120 -10.16 -15.24 1.00
CA ARG A 120 -9.77 -16.31 0.05
C ARG A 120 -10.58 -17.60 0.21
N ASP A 121 -11.15 -17.84 1.38
CA ASP A 121 -11.98 -19.01 1.65
C ASP A 121 -13.41 -18.86 1.11
N TYR A 122 -13.76 -17.68 0.58
CA TYR A 122 -15.07 -17.37 0.00
C TYR A 122 -15.00 -16.91 -1.47
N PRO A 123 -14.45 -17.70 -2.42
CA PRO A 123 -14.56 -17.35 -3.84
C PRO A 123 -16.04 -17.23 -4.23
N PRO A 124 -16.50 -16.17 -4.92
CA PRO A 124 -15.74 -15.20 -5.73
C PRO A 124 -15.48 -13.82 -5.06
N MET A 125 -15.41 -13.74 -3.73
CA MET A 125 -15.17 -12.46 -3.04
C MET A 125 -13.86 -11.77 -3.47
N PRO A 126 -13.86 -10.43 -3.57
CA PRO A 126 -12.63 -9.66 -3.74
C PRO A 126 -11.65 -9.94 -2.59
N THR A 127 -10.36 -10.01 -2.90
CA THR A 127 -9.31 -10.23 -1.90
C THR A 127 -8.37 -9.04 -1.85
N VAL A 128 -7.72 -8.88 -0.70
CA VAL A 128 -6.71 -7.85 -0.45
C VAL A 128 -5.37 -8.52 -0.15
N THR A 129 -4.29 -7.95 -0.68
CA THR A 129 -2.94 -8.40 -0.37
C THR A 129 -2.53 -7.98 1.04
N MET A 130 -1.76 -8.82 1.73
CA MET A 130 -1.18 -8.54 3.05
C MET A 130 -0.38 -7.24 3.09
N ASP A 131 0.26 -6.90 1.97
CA ASP A 131 0.99 -5.66 1.81
C ASP A 131 0.06 -4.43 1.90
N SER A 132 -1.15 -4.50 1.33
CA SER A 132 -2.16 -3.43 1.42
C SER A 132 -2.65 -3.23 2.86
N LEU A 133 -2.84 -4.34 3.59
CA LEU A 133 -3.26 -4.35 4.99
C LEU A 133 -2.27 -3.66 5.92
N LEU A 134 -0.98 -3.97 5.77
CA LEU A 134 0.09 -3.40 6.60
C LEU A 134 0.38 -1.93 6.23
N SER A 135 0.30 -1.59 4.95
CA SER A 135 0.46 -0.19 4.47
C SER A 135 -0.60 0.73 5.04
N SER A 136 -1.84 0.23 5.16
CA SER A 136 -3.00 1.08 5.46
C SER A 136 -2.90 1.78 6.83
N ASN A 137 -2.24 1.15 7.80
CA ASN A 137 -2.19 1.62 9.18
C ASN A 137 -0.91 2.41 9.52
N ASP A 138 0.06 2.44 8.62
CA ASP A 138 1.37 3.06 8.87
C ASP A 138 1.47 4.40 8.15
N ARG A 139 1.41 5.49 8.93
CA ARG A 139 1.46 6.87 8.40
C ARG A 139 2.69 7.10 7.52
N MET A 140 3.85 6.57 7.90
CA MET A 140 5.09 6.82 7.16
C MET A 140 5.07 6.15 5.79
N ILE A 141 4.53 4.93 5.73
CA ILE A 141 4.36 4.20 4.46
C ILE A 141 3.27 4.86 3.61
N TYR A 142 2.18 5.30 4.24
CA TYR A 142 1.10 6.01 3.55
C TYR A 142 1.62 7.29 2.86
N GLU A 143 2.37 8.12 3.56
CA GLU A 143 2.97 9.35 3.02
C GLU A 143 3.86 9.07 1.78
N GLU A 144 4.59 7.95 1.77
CA GLU A 144 5.45 7.61 0.63
C GLU A 144 4.70 6.91 -0.53
N LEU A 145 3.50 6.39 -0.29
CA LEU A 145 2.66 5.73 -1.31
C LEU A 145 1.53 6.62 -1.83
N SER A 146 1.27 7.77 -1.20
CA SER A 146 0.16 8.67 -1.55
C SER A 146 0.44 9.61 -2.71
N TYR A 147 1.61 9.52 -3.35
CA TYR A 147 1.92 10.29 -4.56
C TYR A 147 0.99 9.90 -5.70
N ASP A 148 0.55 10.88 -6.49
CA ASP A 148 -0.26 10.65 -7.68
C ASP A 148 0.58 9.95 -8.76
N ARG A 149 0.25 8.70 -9.05
CA ARG A 149 1.01 7.89 -10.00
C ARG A 149 0.95 8.41 -11.43
N ILE A 150 -0.14 9.04 -11.82
CA ILE A 150 -0.31 9.59 -13.17
C ILE A 150 0.59 10.82 -13.30
N ALA A 151 0.48 11.76 -12.37
CA ALA A 151 1.34 12.95 -12.34
C ALA A 151 2.83 12.57 -12.27
N MET A 152 3.19 11.56 -11.47
CA MET A 152 4.58 11.07 -11.39
C MET A 152 5.05 10.39 -12.68
N THR A 153 4.15 9.77 -13.45
CA THR A 153 4.47 9.20 -14.77
C THR A 153 4.75 10.30 -15.79
N GLU A 154 3.93 11.35 -15.80
CA GLU A 154 4.10 12.52 -16.68
C GLU A 154 5.38 13.31 -16.36
N GLU A 155 5.64 13.53 -15.06
CA GLU A 155 6.87 14.17 -14.58
C GLU A 155 8.08 13.31 -14.98
N HIS A 156 8.04 12.00 -14.73
CA HIS A 156 9.10 11.07 -15.12
C HIS A 156 9.42 11.12 -16.61
N ALA A 157 8.39 11.07 -17.48
CA ALA A 157 8.58 11.13 -18.93
C ALA A 157 9.27 12.42 -19.37
N THR A 158 8.89 13.55 -18.76
CA THR A 158 9.48 14.86 -19.05
C THR A 158 10.94 14.94 -18.61
N LEU A 159 11.24 14.45 -17.40
CA LEU A 159 12.58 14.48 -16.82
C LEU A 159 13.55 13.56 -17.57
N VAL A 160 13.14 12.32 -17.88
CA VAL A 160 13.98 11.36 -18.62
C VAL A 160 14.34 11.88 -20.01
N GLY A 161 13.39 12.49 -20.72
CA GLY A 161 13.64 13.06 -22.05
C GLY A 161 14.61 14.26 -22.04
N SER A 162 14.92 14.82 -20.87
CA SER A 162 15.80 15.98 -20.70
C SER A 162 17.17 15.62 -20.09
N LEU A 163 17.45 14.34 -19.83
CA LEU A 163 18.74 13.89 -19.30
C LEU A 163 19.84 14.03 -20.37
N THR A 164 21.05 14.41 -19.94
CA THR A 164 22.24 14.28 -20.78
C THR A 164 22.67 12.82 -20.90
N ASP A 165 23.49 12.48 -21.89
CA ASP A 165 23.97 11.10 -22.09
C ASP A 165 24.67 10.52 -20.84
N GLU A 166 25.47 11.35 -20.15
CA GLU A 166 26.14 10.96 -18.91
C GLU A 166 25.16 10.71 -17.76
N GLN A 167 24.14 11.57 -17.63
CA GLN A 167 23.11 11.41 -16.61
C GLN A 167 22.20 10.21 -16.91
N MET A 168 21.93 9.94 -18.19
CA MET A 168 21.18 8.78 -18.64
C MET A 168 21.92 7.49 -18.26
N CYS A 169 23.22 7.42 -18.49
CA CYS A 169 24.05 6.27 -18.08
C CYS A 169 23.94 5.99 -16.57
N VAL A 170 24.00 7.04 -15.72
CA VAL A 170 23.80 6.90 -14.28
C VAL A 170 22.38 6.41 -13.96
N TYR A 171 21.37 7.01 -14.58
CA TYR A 171 19.97 6.65 -14.39
C TYR A 171 19.70 5.19 -14.74
N GLU A 172 20.13 4.74 -15.93
CA GLU A 172 19.94 3.36 -16.40
C GLU A 172 20.66 2.36 -15.49
N THR A 173 21.90 2.65 -15.07
CA THR A 173 22.66 1.79 -14.16
C THR A 173 21.93 1.56 -12.84
N ILE A 174 21.42 2.63 -12.23
CA ILE A 174 20.70 2.54 -10.95
C ILE A 174 19.34 1.88 -11.14
N MET A 175 18.59 2.25 -12.18
CA MET A 175 17.27 1.66 -12.44
C MET A 175 17.36 0.17 -12.70
N HIS A 176 18.35 -0.28 -13.48
CA HIS A 176 18.60 -1.70 -13.72
C HIS A 176 18.87 -2.46 -12.41
N SER A 177 19.74 -1.92 -11.53
CA SER A 177 20.03 -2.53 -10.22
C SER A 177 18.78 -2.65 -9.33
N VAL A 178 17.89 -1.65 -9.37
CA VAL A 178 16.64 -1.64 -8.59
C VAL A 178 15.57 -2.56 -9.18
N GLU A 179 15.53 -2.72 -10.50
CA GLU A 179 14.54 -3.56 -11.19
C GLU A 179 14.89 -5.04 -11.14
N GLU A 180 16.16 -5.39 -11.29
CA GLU A 180 16.67 -6.76 -11.18
C GLU A 180 16.89 -7.20 -9.72
N GLU A 181 16.58 -6.34 -8.74
CA GLU A 181 16.78 -6.57 -7.30
C GLU A 181 18.20 -7.03 -6.92
N VAL A 182 19.20 -6.66 -7.74
CA VAL A 182 20.62 -6.95 -7.48
C VAL A 182 21.10 -6.20 -6.23
N GLY A 183 20.53 -5.02 -6.00
CA GLY A 183 20.99 -4.09 -4.96
C GLY A 183 22.35 -3.47 -5.30
N GLY A 184 22.81 -2.58 -4.44
CA GLY A 184 24.10 -1.92 -4.61
C GLY A 184 24.20 -0.59 -3.87
N VAL A 185 25.43 -0.11 -3.70
CA VAL A 185 25.73 1.23 -3.20
C VAL A 185 26.46 1.99 -4.31
N PHE A 186 25.88 3.11 -4.73
CA PHE A 186 26.39 3.93 -5.81
C PHE A 186 26.82 5.29 -5.26
N PHE A 187 28.01 5.74 -5.62
CA PHE A 187 28.48 7.09 -5.34
C PHE A 187 28.59 7.86 -6.66
N VAL A 188 27.64 8.77 -6.90
CA VAL A 188 27.63 9.61 -8.11
C VAL A 188 28.38 10.90 -7.83
N TYR A 189 29.54 11.04 -8.47
CA TYR A 189 30.38 12.22 -8.35
C TYR A 189 30.13 13.19 -9.50
N GLY A 190 30.11 14.49 -9.20
CA GLY A 190 30.00 15.54 -10.20
C GLY A 190 30.16 16.91 -9.58
N TYR A 191 30.68 17.87 -10.33
CA TYR A 191 30.86 19.25 -9.88
C TYR A 191 29.52 19.94 -9.53
N GLY A 192 29.58 21.06 -8.82
CA GLY A 192 28.41 21.91 -8.61
C GLY A 192 27.77 22.30 -9.95
N GLY A 193 26.45 22.22 -10.05
CA GLY A 193 25.72 22.52 -11.29
C GLY A 193 25.63 21.38 -12.31
N SER A 194 26.19 20.19 -12.05
CA SER A 194 26.13 19.05 -12.98
C SER A 194 24.76 18.33 -13.05
N GLY A 195 23.74 18.85 -12.36
CA GLY A 195 22.39 18.28 -12.38
C GLY A 195 22.19 16.99 -11.57
N LYS A 196 23.02 16.69 -10.55
CA LYS A 196 22.82 15.50 -9.69
C LYS A 196 21.42 15.44 -9.08
N THR A 197 20.95 16.56 -8.52
CA THR A 197 19.59 16.68 -7.97
C THR A 197 18.51 16.45 -9.03
N PHE A 198 18.79 16.75 -10.30
CA PHE A 198 17.88 16.44 -11.40
C PHE A 198 17.76 14.92 -11.59
N VAL A 199 18.88 14.19 -11.63
CA VAL A 199 18.90 12.72 -11.68
C VAL A 199 18.16 12.09 -10.49
N TRP A 200 18.36 12.63 -9.28
CA TRP A 200 17.65 12.19 -8.06
C TRP A 200 16.13 12.31 -8.18
N LYS A 201 15.65 13.42 -8.74
CA LYS A 201 14.23 13.64 -9.02
C LYS A 201 13.72 12.65 -10.06
N THR A 202 14.47 12.44 -11.14
CA THR A 202 14.09 11.50 -12.21
C THR A 202 13.94 10.06 -11.69
N LEU A 203 14.89 9.58 -10.89
CA LEU A 203 14.83 8.26 -10.25
C LEU A 203 13.64 8.15 -9.28
N SER A 204 13.42 9.20 -8.47
CA SER A 204 12.28 9.25 -7.55
C SER A 204 10.95 9.18 -8.29
N ALA A 205 10.81 9.94 -9.38
CA ALA A 205 9.62 9.97 -10.23
C ALA A 205 9.35 8.61 -10.85
N ALA A 206 10.38 7.97 -11.42
CA ALA A 206 10.32 6.66 -12.06
C ALA A 206 9.82 5.55 -11.12
N LEU A 207 10.30 5.54 -9.88
CA LEU A 207 9.96 4.49 -8.91
C LEU A 207 8.61 4.75 -8.25
N ARG A 208 8.29 6.01 -7.91
CA ARG A 208 7.02 6.38 -7.30
C ARG A 208 5.84 6.25 -8.27
N SER A 209 6.02 6.49 -9.57
CA SER A 209 4.99 6.20 -10.59
C SER A 209 4.59 4.71 -10.61
N LYS A 210 5.57 3.83 -10.36
CA LYS A 210 5.38 2.38 -10.18
C LYS A 210 4.85 1.99 -8.79
N GLY A 211 4.57 2.96 -7.92
CA GLY A 211 4.10 2.72 -6.55
C GLY A 211 5.17 2.15 -5.60
N LYS A 212 6.46 2.34 -5.92
CA LYS A 212 7.59 1.94 -5.05
C LYS A 212 7.95 3.07 -4.09
N ILE A 213 8.50 2.72 -2.93
CA ILE A 213 8.93 3.68 -1.90
C ILE A 213 10.38 4.11 -2.18
N VAL A 214 10.61 5.43 -2.20
CA VAL A 214 11.94 6.05 -2.32
C VAL A 214 12.15 6.98 -1.14
N LEU A 215 13.26 6.81 -0.43
CA LEU A 215 13.62 7.69 0.69
C LEU A 215 14.65 8.71 0.23
N ASN A 216 14.15 9.91 -0.04
CA ASN A 216 14.99 11.07 -0.33
C ASN A 216 15.49 11.69 0.97
N VAL A 217 16.80 11.67 1.15
CA VAL A 217 17.48 12.33 2.27
C VAL A 217 18.56 13.27 1.78
N ALA A 218 18.88 14.27 2.60
CA ALA A 218 20.05 15.09 2.40
C ALA A 218 20.77 15.36 3.73
N SER A 219 22.02 15.78 3.65
CA SER A 219 22.81 16.14 4.83
C SER A 219 22.33 17.44 5.50
N SER A 220 21.78 18.37 4.72
CA SER A 220 21.24 19.66 5.17
C SER A 220 19.74 19.77 4.93
N GLY A 221 19.05 20.53 5.78
CA GLY A 221 17.61 20.79 5.64
C GLY A 221 17.28 21.50 4.33
N ILE A 222 18.08 22.48 3.91
CA ILE A 222 17.85 23.24 2.68
C ILE A 222 17.96 22.35 1.45
N ALA A 223 18.98 21.48 1.40
CA ALA A 223 19.16 20.52 0.31
C ALA A 223 18.00 19.52 0.25
N SER A 224 17.47 19.09 1.40
CA SER A 224 16.35 18.14 1.44
C SER A 224 15.07 18.70 0.80
N LEU A 225 14.84 20.01 0.86
CA LEU A 225 13.67 20.65 0.24
C LEU A 225 13.67 20.57 -1.29
N LEU A 226 14.84 20.37 -1.89
CA LEU A 226 14.96 20.22 -3.34
C LEU A 226 14.48 18.86 -3.82
N LEU A 227 14.33 17.87 -2.93
CA LEU A 227 13.84 16.54 -3.25
C LEU A 227 12.40 16.34 -2.77
N PRO A 228 11.52 15.70 -3.56
CA PRO A 228 10.13 15.49 -3.17
C PRO A 228 10.04 14.56 -1.96
N GLY A 229 9.40 15.04 -0.88
CA GLY A 229 9.35 14.34 0.41
C GLY A 229 10.69 14.26 1.13
N GLY A 230 11.66 15.09 0.73
CA GLY A 230 13.01 15.08 1.28
C GLY A 230 13.03 15.44 2.77
N ARG A 231 13.88 14.74 3.51
CA ARG A 231 14.17 15.01 4.92
C ARG A 231 15.67 15.03 5.16
N THR A 232 16.14 15.57 6.28
CA THR A 232 17.54 15.39 6.67
C THR A 232 17.81 13.93 7.02
N ALA A 233 19.00 13.41 6.70
CA ALA A 233 19.36 12.04 7.05
C ALA A 233 19.22 11.77 8.56
N HIS A 234 19.61 12.74 9.39
CA HIS A 234 19.43 12.69 10.84
C HIS A 234 17.97 12.47 11.25
N SER A 235 17.03 13.21 10.66
CA SER A 235 15.62 13.09 11.01
C SER A 235 14.97 11.84 10.41
N ARG A 236 15.35 11.45 9.18
CA ARG A 236 14.78 10.26 8.52
C ARG A 236 15.23 8.98 9.20
N PHE A 237 16.50 8.88 9.60
CA PHE A 237 17.06 7.65 10.16
C PHE A 237 17.26 7.70 11.68
N ALA A 238 16.84 8.78 12.36
CA ALA A 238 17.06 8.96 13.79
C ALA A 238 18.54 8.78 14.20
N ILE A 239 19.45 9.38 13.41
CA ILE A 239 20.89 9.34 13.66
C ILE A 239 21.20 10.18 14.91
N PRO A 240 21.90 9.64 15.93
CA PRO A 240 22.33 10.41 17.09
C PRO A 240 23.20 11.61 16.71
N ILE A 241 23.11 12.70 17.47
CA ILE A 241 23.95 13.89 17.26
C ILE A 241 25.41 13.61 17.67
N SER A 242 25.60 12.86 18.75
CA SER A 242 26.91 12.44 19.23
C SER A 242 27.18 11.02 18.75
N LEU A 243 28.12 10.88 17.80
CA LEU A 243 28.46 9.61 17.17
C LEU A 243 29.87 9.15 17.57
N ASN A 244 30.00 7.85 17.75
CA ASN A 244 31.25 7.12 17.88
C ASN A 244 31.23 5.87 16.97
N GLU A 245 32.32 5.12 16.94
CA GLU A 245 32.52 3.95 16.08
C GLU A 245 31.45 2.86 16.28
N ASP A 246 30.86 2.77 17.48
CA ASP A 246 29.85 1.77 17.85
C ASP A 246 28.41 2.31 17.83
N SER A 247 28.19 3.57 17.48
CA SER A 247 26.86 4.21 17.53
C SER A 247 25.89 3.65 16.50
N THR A 248 24.70 3.20 16.88
CA THR A 248 23.64 2.81 15.93
C THR A 248 22.59 3.92 15.78
N CYS A 249 21.79 3.86 14.71
CA CYS A 249 20.59 4.69 14.61
C CYS A 249 19.54 4.28 15.64
N ASN A 250 18.77 5.26 16.16
CA ASN A 250 17.72 5.02 17.15
C ASN A 250 16.43 4.47 16.51
N ILE A 251 16.54 3.35 15.80
CA ILE A 251 15.43 2.69 15.09
C ILE A 251 15.11 1.37 15.81
N LYS A 252 13.90 1.28 16.39
CA LYS A 252 13.45 0.06 17.06
C LYS A 252 12.96 -0.96 16.04
N GLN A 253 13.25 -2.24 16.25
CA GLN A 253 12.71 -3.33 15.43
C GLN A 253 11.18 -3.32 15.45
N GLY A 254 10.56 -3.54 14.29
CA GLY A 254 9.10 -3.48 14.15
C GLY A 254 8.48 -2.10 14.34
N SER A 255 9.27 -1.03 14.48
CA SER A 255 8.76 0.35 14.47
C SER A 255 8.23 0.73 13.08
N PRO A 256 7.38 1.78 12.97
CA PRO A 256 6.95 2.32 11.68
C PRO A 256 8.10 2.65 10.74
N LEU A 257 9.17 3.25 11.29
CA LEU A 257 10.36 3.59 10.52
C LEU A 257 11.11 2.34 10.01
N ALA A 258 11.26 1.31 10.85
CA ALA A 258 11.87 0.05 10.41
C ALA A 258 11.08 -0.59 9.26
N ARG A 259 9.74 -0.67 9.39
CA ARG A 259 8.88 -1.18 8.30
C ARG A 259 8.97 -0.35 7.03
N LEU A 260 9.10 0.98 7.15
CA LEU A 260 9.30 1.85 6.00
C LEU A 260 10.62 1.54 5.28
N ILE A 261 11.71 1.39 6.03
CA ILE A 261 13.05 1.11 5.48
C ILE A 261 13.06 -0.24 4.77
N VAL A 262 12.49 -1.30 5.38
CA VAL A 262 12.39 -2.64 4.77
C VAL A 262 11.66 -2.62 3.42
N ARG A 263 10.68 -1.71 3.25
CA ARG A 263 9.90 -1.59 2.01
C ARG A 263 10.46 -0.60 1.00
N CYS A 264 11.47 0.16 1.40
CA CYS A 264 12.14 1.11 0.53
C CYS A 264 12.87 0.36 -0.60
N LYS A 265 12.74 0.83 -1.84
CA LYS A 265 13.46 0.28 -3.00
C LYS A 265 14.68 1.10 -3.38
N LEU A 266 14.76 2.36 -2.95
CA LEU A 266 15.91 3.23 -3.22
C LEU A 266 16.03 4.30 -2.13
N ILE A 267 17.24 4.45 -1.59
CA ILE A 267 17.60 5.56 -0.70
C ILE A 267 18.51 6.49 -1.48
N ILE A 268 18.10 7.75 -1.63
CA ILE A 268 18.90 8.79 -2.27
C ILE A 268 19.43 9.71 -1.18
N TRP A 269 20.75 9.90 -1.13
CA TRP A 269 21.39 10.76 -0.15
C TRP A 269 22.14 11.91 -0.83
N ASP A 270 21.53 13.10 -0.84
CA ASP A 270 22.14 14.29 -1.42
C ASP A 270 23.09 14.98 -0.42
N GLU A 271 24.16 15.57 -0.96
CA GLU A 271 25.23 16.19 -0.17
C GLU A 271 25.86 15.24 0.88
N ALA A 272 25.92 13.93 0.58
CA ALA A 272 26.48 12.90 1.47
C ALA A 272 27.87 13.26 2.04
N PRO A 273 28.84 13.81 1.26
CA PRO A 273 30.17 14.13 1.79
C PRO A 273 30.21 15.17 2.91
N MET A 274 29.11 15.89 3.17
CA MET A 274 29.03 16.86 4.27
C MET A 274 28.94 16.21 5.66
N LEU A 275 28.67 14.91 5.74
CA LEU A 275 28.52 14.20 7.00
C LEU A 275 29.74 13.37 7.36
N HIS A 276 29.95 13.21 8.67
CA HIS A 276 31.02 12.38 9.19
C HIS A 276 30.80 10.92 8.83
N LYS A 277 31.88 10.16 8.57
CA LYS A 277 31.82 8.74 8.21
C LYS A 277 30.97 7.90 9.17
N PHE A 278 30.99 8.23 10.46
CA PHE A 278 30.22 7.55 11.50
C PHE A 278 28.71 7.62 11.29
N CYS A 279 28.18 8.62 10.57
CA CYS A 279 26.76 8.66 10.21
C CYS A 279 26.39 7.50 9.27
N PHE A 280 27.27 7.21 8.31
CA PHE A 280 27.07 6.14 7.32
C PHE A 280 27.25 4.77 7.98
N GLU A 281 28.29 4.61 8.79
CA GLU A 281 28.57 3.36 9.53
C GLU A 281 27.46 3.04 10.53
N ALA A 282 26.92 4.05 11.23
CA ALA A 282 25.78 3.88 12.13
C ALA A 282 24.53 3.41 11.38
N LEU A 283 24.26 3.99 10.20
CA LEU A 283 23.13 3.60 9.37
C LEU A 283 23.29 2.18 8.83
N ASP A 284 24.46 1.84 8.29
CA ASP A 284 24.77 0.51 7.77
C ASP A 284 24.58 -0.55 8.85
N ARG A 285 25.10 -0.32 10.07
CA ARG A 285 24.88 -1.23 11.21
C ARG A 285 23.39 -1.38 11.54
N SER A 286 22.64 -0.28 11.63
CA SER A 286 21.20 -0.35 11.89
C SER A 286 20.40 -1.01 10.76
N MET A 287 20.81 -0.89 9.50
CA MET A 287 20.15 -1.57 8.38
C MET A 287 20.37 -3.08 8.39
N ARG A 288 21.52 -3.55 8.88
CA ARG A 288 21.79 -4.99 9.03
C ARG A 288 20.98 -5.62 10.16
N ASP A 289 20.57 -4.83 11.16
CA ASP A 289 19.78 -5.30 12.30
C ASP A 289 18.26 -5.37 12.02
N ILE A 290 17.77 -4.65 11.01
CA ILE A 290 16.34 -4.52 10.66
C ILE A 290 15.95 -5.55 9.60
#